data_AF-A0A920SSA2-F1
#
_entry.id   AF-A0A920SSA2-F1
#
_cell.length_a   1.000
_cell.length_b   1.000
_cell.length_c   1.000
_cell.angle_alpha   90.00
_cell.angle_beta   90.00
_cell.angle_gamma   90.00
#
_symmetry.space_group_name_H-M   'P 1'
#
loop_
_entity.id
_entity.type
_entity.pdbx_description
1 polymer ?
#
loop_
_entity_poly.entity_id
_entity_poly.type
_entity_poly.pdbx_seq_one_letter_code
_entity_poly.pdbx_strand_id
1 'polypeptide(L)'
;MPDSNSSTRDGKRFALFLFPGQGSQYRGMGQDLYEAHACVRAVYEEAGDVLGYDMAELSFHDPNDQIHLTRYTQPALLTHSIACLRAYEDRVTSISSLNQARATVWASTVR
;
A
#
# COMPACT_ATOMS: atom_id res chain seq x y z
N MET A 1 -39.43 -7.91 -30.98
CA MET A 1 -39.12 -7.97 -29.55
C MET A 1 -37.67 -8.39 -29.40
N PRO A 2 -36.80 -7.60 -28.76
CA PRO A 2 -35.46 -8.06 -28.39
C PRO A 2 -35.45 -8.49 -26.91
N ASP A 3 -34.79 -9.62 -26.66
CA ASP A 3 -34.75 -10.32 -25.38
C ASP A 3 -33.95 -9.55 -24.32
N SER A 4 -34.55 -9.41 -23.14
CA SER A 4 -33.94 -8.87 -21.94
C SER A 4 -33.03 -9.91 -21.27
N ASN A 5 -31.76 -9.97 -21.67
CA ASN A 5 -30.73 -10.62 -20.86
C ASN A 5 -29.58 -9.65 -20.61
N SER A 6 -29.84 -8.62 -19.81
CA SER A 6 -28.80 -7.83 -19.16
C SER A 6 -28.73 -8.25 -17.69
N SER A 7 -28.13 -9.41 -17.44
CA SER A 7 -27.62 -9.71 -16.11
C SER A 7 -26.45 -8.77 -15.84
N THR A 8 -26.76 -7.61 -15.25
CA THR A 8 -25.79 -6.75 -14.59
C THR A 8 -25.09 -7.58 -13.52
N ARG A 9 -23.95 -8.19 -13.88
CA ARG A 9 -23.03 -8.71 -12.88
C ARG A 9 -22.55 -7.51 -12.10
N ASP A 10 -23.04 -7.38 -10.88
CA ASP A 10 -22.48 -6.50 -9.86
C ASP A 10 -21.04 -6.98 -9.61
N GLY A 11 -20.12 -6.46 -10.42
CA GLY A 11 -18.76 -6.95 -10.54
C GLY A 11 -17.95 -6.51 -9.34
N LYS A 12 -18.05 -7.25 -8.23
CA LYS A 12 -17.13 -7.09 -7.09
C LYS A 12 -15.70 -7.18 -7.62
N ARG A 13 -15.00 -6.03 -7.63
CA ARG A 13 -13.58 -5.97 -7.98
C ARG A 13 -12.81 -6.61 -6.84
N PHE A 14 -12.26 -7.78 -7.10
CA PHE A 14 -11.40 -8.48 -6.14
C PHE A 14 -9.95 -8.04 -6.37
N ALA A 15 -9.28 -7.61 -5.30
CA ALA A 15 -7.85 -7.31 -5.31
C ALA A 15 -7.11 -8.43 -4.55
N LEU A 16 -6.09 -9.00 -5.19
CA LEU A 16 -5.20 -9.98 -4.59
C LEU A 16 -3.84 -9.33 -4.31
N PHE A 17 -3.39 -9.38 -3.06
CA PHE A 17 -2.06 -8.94 -2.67
C PHE A 17 -1.16 -10.17 -2.50
N LEU A 18 -0.07 -10.21 -3.25
CA LEU A 18 0.95 -11.24 -3.18
C LEU A 18 2.22 -10.61 -2.64
N PHE A 19 2.69 -11.09 -1.51
CA PHE A 19 3.88 -10.58 -0.86
C PHE A 19 5.07 -11.50 -1.16
N PRO A 20 6.18 -10.95 -1.68
CA PRO A 20 7.34 -11.76 -2.06
C PRO A 20 8.06 -12.32 -0.84
N GLY A 21 8.72 -13.48 -1.03
CA GLY A 21 9.52 -14.14 0.00
C GLY A 21 10.97 -13.66 0.07
N GLN A 22 11.77 -14.35 0.90
CA GLN A 22 13.20 -14.10 1.01
C GLN A 22 13.90 -14.27 -0.36
N GLY A 23 14.75 -13.31 -0.73
CA GLY A 23 15.45 -13.24 -2.02
C GLY A 23 14.99 -12.07 -2.90
N SER A 24 13.87 -11.41 -2.58
CA SER A 24 13.39 -10.23 -3.30
C SER A 24 13.81 -8.90 -2.67
N GLN A 25 14.55 -8.92 -1.56
CA GLN A 25 15.04 -7.72 -0.90
C GLN A 25 16.21 -7.09 -1.65
N TYR A 26 16.24 -5.76 -1.69
CA TYR A 26 17.33 -4.99 -2.30
C TYR A 26 17.46 -3.63 -1.61
N ARG A 27 18.66 -3.06 -1.69
CA ARG A 27 18.97 -1.73 -1.18
C ARG A 27 18.15 -0.66 -1.92
N GLY A 28 17.48 0.21 -1.17
CA GLY A 28 16.64 1.28 -1.72
C GLY A 28 15.16 0.91 -1.83
N MET A 29 14.75 -0.29 -1.39
CA MET A 29 13.35 -0.70 -1.52
C MET A 29 12.42 0.18 -0.68
N GLY A 30 11.35 0.67 -1.30
CA GLY A 30 10.32 1.46 -0.62
C GLY A 30 10.70 2.91 -0.32
N GLN A 31 11.88 3.38 -0.71
CA GLN A 31 12.30 4.76 -0.50
C GLN A 31 11.38 5.76 -1.22
N ASP A 32 11.01 5.44 -2.46
CA ASP A 32 10.08 6.23 -3.28
C ASP A 32 8.70 6.38 -2.61
N LEU A 33 8.16 5.28 -2.08
CA LEU A 33 6.89 5.27 -1.36
C LEU A 33 6.99 6.02 -0.03
N TYR A 34 8.11 5.90 0.67
CA TYR A 34 8.38 6.62 1.91
C TYR A 34 8.41 8.14 1.71
N GLU A 35 9.06 8.61 0.64
CA GLU A 35 9.11 10.03 0.29
C GLU A 35 7.74 10.56 -0.15
N ALA A 36 6.96 9.76 -0.87
CA ALA A 36 5.68 10.17 -1.44
C ALA A 36 4.49 10.14 -0.47
N HIS A 37 4.48 9.24 0.51
CA HIS A 37 3.29 8.94 1.32
C HIS A 37 3.55 9.02 2.82
N ALA A 38 2.82 9.89 3.52
CA ALA A 38 2.90 10.01 4.98
C ALA A 38 2.49 8.72 5.71
N CYS A 39 1.52 7.97 5.17
CA CYS A 39 1.12 6.67 5.74
C CYS A 39 2.24 5.62 5.65
N VAL A 40 3.11 5.70 4.64
CA VAL A 40 4.25 4.80 4.52
C VAL A 40 5.32 5.16 5.55
N ARG A 41 5.58 6.46 5.77
CA ARG A 41 6.51 6.90 6.82
C ARG A 41 6.12 6.37 8.20
N ALA A 42 4.84 6.47 8.54
CA ALA A 42 4.31 5.93 9.80
C ALA A 42 4.53 4.41 9.95
N VAL A 43 4.43 3.63 8.86
CA VAL A 43 4.71 2.18 8.90
C VAL A 43 6.18 1.88 9.17
N TYR A 44 7.09 2.63 8.54
CA TYR A 44 8.53 2.46 8.76
C TYR A 44 8.95 2.89 10.17
N GLU A 45 8.37 3.98 10.69
CA GLU A 45 8.55 4.43 12.07
C GLU A 45 8.05 3.37 13.07
N GLU A 46 6.81 2.87 12.90
CA GLU A 46 6.24 1.81 13.76
C GLU A 46 7.09 0.54 13.72
N ALA A 47 7.56 0.13 12.54
CA ALA A 47 8.45 -1.02 12.41
C ALA A 47 9.77 -0.79 13.15
N GLY A 48 10.35 0.42 13.03
CA GLY A 48 11.58 0.78 13.72
C GLY A 48 11.43 0.74 15.24
N ASP A 49 10.33 1.29 15.77
CA ASP A 49 10.01 1.30 17.20
C ASP A 49 9.86 -0.11 17.78
N VAL A 50 9.20 -1.01 17.04
CA VAL A 50 9.00 -2.41 17.47
C VAL A 50 10.28 -3.22 17.41
N LEU A 51 11.12 -2.98 16.40
CA LEU A 51 12.32 -3.78 16.14
C LEU A 51 13.56 -3.26 16.88
N GLY A 52 13.53 -2.00 17.32
CA GLY A 52 14.62 -1.36 18.05
C GLY A 52 15.80 -0.91 17.19
N TYR A 53 15.58 -0.74 15.88
CA TYR A 53 16.57 -0.22 14.94
C TYR A 53 15.89 0.54 13.80
N ASP A 54 16.63 1.40 13.11
CA ASP A 54 16.09 2.19 12.01
C ASP A 54 15.83 1.30 10.78
N MET A 55 14.54 1.00 10.55
CA MET A 55 14.09 0.18 9.42
C MET A 55 14.23 0.91 8.07
N ALA A 56 14.12 2.24 8.08
CA ALA A 56 14.31 3.05 6.88
C ALA A 56 15.77 3.05 6.46
N GLU A 57 16.70 3.30 7.39
CA GLU A 57 18.15 3.23 7.13
C GLU A 57 18.56 1.85 6.61
N LEU A 58 18.08 0.78 7.25
CA LEU A 58 18.34 -0.60 6.84
C LEU A 58 17.80 -0.90 5.43
N SER A 59 16.58 -0.44 5.10
CA SER A 59 15.95 -0.75 3.82
C SER A 59 16.49 0.11 2.67
N PHE A 60 16.81 1.38 2.93
CA PHE A 60 17.15 2.36 1.90
C PHE A 60 18.65 2.41 1.64
N HIS A 61 19.43 2.44 2.71
CA HIS A 61 20.87 2.70 2.62
C HIS A 61 21.71 1.47 2.88
N ASP A 62 21.20 0.50 3.66
CA ASP A 62 21.86 -0.75 4.03
C ASP A 62 23.39 -0.65 4.17
N PRO A 63 23.90 0.24 5.05
CA PRO A 63 25.33 0.57 5.09
C PRO A 63 26.23 -0.61 5.47
N ASN A 64 25.66 -1.65 6.07
CA ASN A 64 26.38 -2.82 6.57
C ASN A 64 26.07 -4.10 5.77
N ASP A 65 25.40 -4.00 4.63
CA ASP A 65 24.97 -5.16 3.80
C ASP A 65 24.18 -6.20 4.63
N GLN A 66 23.38 -5.70 5.59
CA GLN A 66 22.69 -6.49 6.59
C GLN A 66 21.32 -6.96 6.10
N ILE A 67 20.77 -6.35 5.05
CA ILE A 67 19.44 -6.71 4.52
C ILE A 67 19.38 -8.18 4.06
N HIS A 68 20.52 -8.82 3.80
CA HIS A 68 20.63 -10.23 3.39
C HIS A 68 20.60 -11.23 4.56
N LEU A 69 20.75 -10.77 5.79
CA LEU A 69 20.62 -11.64 6.96
C LEU A 69 19.13 -11.88 7.23
N THR A 70 18.71 -13.15 7.36
CA THR A 70 17.31 -13.54 7.53
C THR A 70 16.58 -12.74 8.63
N ARG A 71 17.29 -12.39 9.72
CA ARG A 71 16.76 -11.58 10.83
C ARG A 71 16.33 -10.16 10.45
N TYR A 72 16.88 -9.63 9.35
CA TYR A 72 16.60 -8.31 8.82
C TYR A 72 15.77 -8.39 7.54
N THR A 73 16.00 -9.41 6.70
CA THR A 73 15.24 -9.61 5.47
C THR A 73 13.74 -9.76 5.73
N GLN A 74 13.35 -10.61 6.69
CA GLN A 74 11.93 -10.88 6.94
C GLN A 74 11.18 -9.64 7.47
N PRO A 75 11.70 -8.90 8.48
CA PRO A 75 11.08 -7.66 8.89
C PRO A 75 11.04 -6.62 7.77
N ALA A 76 12.12 -6.45 6.99
CA ALA A 76 12.16 -5.45 5.94
C ALA A 76 11.14 -5.74 4.82
N LEU A 77 11.02 -7.00 4.39
CA LEU A 77 10.01 -7.41 3.39
C LEU A 77 8.58 -7.23 3.92
N LEU A 78 8.35 -7.54 5.20
CA LEU A 78 7.05 -7.33 5.84
C LEU A 78 6.70 -5.84 5.92
N THR A 79 7.63 -5.00 6.38
CA THR A 79 7.44 -3.55 6.45
C THR A 79 7.11 -2.98 5.08
N HIS A 80 7.87 -3.35 4.04
CA HIS A 80 7.62 -2.91 2.67
C HIS A 80 6.25 -3.37 2.15
N SER A 81 5.88 -4.61 2.44
CA SER A 81 4.57 -5.18 2.07
C SER A 81 3.40 -4.41 2.68
N ILE A 82 3.49 -4.09 3.98
CA ILE A 82 2.48 -3.31 4.68
C ILE A 82 2.46 -1.85 4.19
N ALA A 83 3.63 -1.26 3.92
CA ALA A 83 3.72 0.08 3.35
C ALA A 83 2.97 0.18 2.01
N CYS A 84 3.18 -0.78 1.10
CA CYS A 84 2.45 -0.87 -0.16
C CYS A 84 0.92 -0.98 0.04
N LEU A 85 0.50 -1.80 1.02
CA LEU A 85 -0.92 -1.96 1.35
C LEU A 85 -1.51 -0.64 1.88
N ARG A 86 -0.85 0.05 2.82
CA ARG A 86 -1.31 1.33 3.38
C ARG A 86 -1.40 2.43 2.32
N ALA A 87 -0.43 2.49 1.42
CA ALA A 87 -0.45 3.43 0.30
C ALA A 87 -1.64 3.17 -0.64
N TYR A 88 -1.96 1.89 -0.89
CA TYR A 88 -3.14 1.51 -1.67
C TYR A 88 -4.45 1.90 -0.96
N GLU A 89 -4.59 1.59 0.32
CA GLU A 89 -5.78 1.92 1.12
C GLU A 89 -6.05 3.42 1.17
N ASP A 90 -5.00 4.23 1.36
CA ASP A 90 -5.08 5.69 1.38
C ASP A 90 -5.62 6.24 0.04
N ARG A 91 -5.13 5.69 -1.07
CA ARG A 91 -5.57 6.08 -2.41
C ARG A 91 -7.01 5.66 -2.71
N VAL A 92 -7.41 4.44 -2.34
CA VAL A 92 -8.77 3.95 -2.54
C VAL A 92 -9.77 4.75 -1.72
N THR A 93 -9.44 5.06 -0.46
CA THR A 93 -10.27 5.88 0.43
C THR A 93 -10.48 7.26 -0.16
N SER A 94 -9.42 7.88 -0.69
CA SER A 94 -9.47 9.18 -1.37
C SER A 94 -10.36 9.19 -2.62
N ILE A 95 -10.35 8.11 -3.42
CA ILE A 95 -11.22 8.00 -4.61
C ILE A 95 -12.69 7.83 -4.20
N SER A 96 -12.95 7.01 -3.17
CA SER A 96 -14.30 6.75 -2.67
C SER A 96 -14.98 8.02 -2.16
N SER A 97 -14.26 8.82 -1.37
CA SER A 97 -14.78 10.09 -0.83
C SER A 97 -15.11 11.10 -1.92
N LEU A 98 -14.27 11.21 -2.96
CA LEU A 98 -14.53 12.08 -4.12
C LEU A 98 -15.79 11.66 -4.89
N ASN A 99 -15.99 10.36 -5.08
CA ASN A 99 -17.18 9.85 -5.77
C ASN A 99 -18.47 10.14 -4.97
N GLN A 100 -18.43 10.00 -3.65
CA GLN A 100 -19.58 10.33 -2.78
C GLN A 100 -19.90 11.83 -2.81
N ALA A 101 -18.88 12.69 -2.74
CA ALA A 101 -19.06 14.14 -2.83
C ALA A 101 -19.69 14.56 -4.17
N ARG A 102 -19.19 14.01 -5.29
CA ARG A 102 -19.73 14.30 -6.64
C ARG A 102 -21.18 13.84 -6.81
N ALA A 103 -21.53 12.66 -6.30
CA ALA A 103 -22.90 12.16 -6.34
C ALA A 103 -23.87 13.07 -5.56
N THR A 104 -23.42 13.59 -4.41
CA THR A 104 -24.22 14.51 -3.58
C THR A 104 -24.46 15.85 -4.26
N VAL A 105 -23.42 16.44 -4.88
CA VAL A 105 -23.56 17.70 -5.64
C VAL A 105 -24.52 17.51 -6.81
N TRP A 106 -24.37 16.44 -7.60
CA TRP A 106 -25.28 16.17 -8.71
C TRP A 106 -26.74 16.01 -8.27
N ALA A 107 -26.99 15.29 -7.16
CA ALA A 107 -28.33 15.15 -6.59
C ALA A 107 -28.94 16.48 -6.08
N SER A 108 -28.10 17.47 -5.78
CA SER A 108 -28.54 18.81 -5.36
C SER A 108 -28.75 19.78 -6.53
N THR A 109 -28.03 19.61 -7.64
CA THR A 109 -28.08 20.50 -8.81
C THR A 109 -29.16 20.11 -9.84
N VAL A 110 -29.60 18.84 -9.86
CA VAL A 110 -30.64 18.35 -10.79
C VAL A 110 -32.05 18.42 -10.16
N ARG A 111 -32.28 19.35 -9.23
CA ARG A 111 -33.63 19.71 -8.75
C ARG A 111 -34.00 21.08 -9.28
#